data_AF-A0A238W1Q4-F1
#
_entry.id   AF-A0A238W1Q4-F1
#
_cell.length_a   1.000
_cell.length_b   1.000
_cell.length_c   1.000
_cell.angle_alpha   90.00
_cell.angle_beta   90.00
_cell.angle_gamma   90.00
#
_symmetry.space_group_name_H-M   'P 1'
#
loop_
_entity.id
_entity.type
_entity.pdbx_description
1 polymer ?
#
loop_
_entity_poly.entity_id
_entity_poly.type
_entity_poly.pdbx_seq_one_letter_code
_entity_poly.pdbx_strand_id
1 'polypeptide(L)'
;MGGGPRTLTNRDRGVTPVVGIVLIVAIVVVLAATVSVVFFDVTDELTEPQEPRVFGDAEVVLGAEHRSWNGWDAAEGEPDRGDVDAVRLTYEQGPTFEGDEIGSILVR
;
A
#
# COMPACT_ATOMS: atom_id res chain seq x y z
N MET A 1 42.03 40.83 -64.27
CA MET A 1 41.41 40.52 -62.97
C MET A 1 39.93 40.84 -63.06
N GLY A 2 39.05 39.85 -63.03
CA GLY A 2 37.60 40.06 -63.10
C GLY A 2 36.87 38.84 -62.57
N GLY A 3 36.37 38.93 -61.34
CA GLY A 3 35.81 37.82 -60.59
C GLY A 3 34.52 37.28 -61.19
N GLY A 4 34.46 35.96 -61.35
CA GLY A 4 33.25 35.26 -61.76
C GLY A 4 32.16 35.27 -60.67
N PRO A 5 30.88 35.16 -61.06
CA PRO A 5 29.75 35.17 -60.14
C PRO A 5 29.81 33.94 -59.22
N ARG A 6 29.91 34.16 -57.91
CA ARG A 6 29.79 33.12 -56.90
C ARG A 6 28.31 32.85 -56.67
N THR A 7 27.82 31.73 -57.19
CA THR A 7 26.50 31.20 -56.87
C THR A 7 26.51 30.71 -55.42
N LEU A 8 26.12 31.56 -54.47
CA LEU A 8 25.89 31.16 -53.09
C LEU A 8 24.54 30.44 -53.02
N THR A 9 24.56 29.12 -53.17
CA THR A 9 23.40 28.27 -52.87
C THR A 9 23.14 28.32 -51.37
N ASN A 10 22.26 29.23 -50.93
CA ASN A 10 21.66 29.25 -49.60
C ASN A 10 20.79 27.98 -49.43
N ARG A 11 21.38 26.85 -49.06
CA ARG A 11 20.65 25.60 -48.78
C ARG A 11 20.44 25.30 -47.28
N ASP A 12 20.81 26.21 -46.39
CA ASP A 12 20.69 25.98 -44.94
C ASP A 12 19.60 26.82 -44.25
N ARG A 13 18.65 27.39 -44.99
CA ARG A 13 17.60 28.25 -44.44
C ARG A 13 16.32 27.46 -44.13
N GLY A 14 16.05 27.23 -42.84
CA GLY A 14 14.69 27.01 -42.32
C GLY A 14 14.44 25.75 -41.49
N VAL A 15 15.36 24.78 -41.48
CA VAL A 15 15.10 23.45 -40.88
C VAL A 15 15.42 23.42 -39.37
N THR A 16 16.37 24.24 -38.91
CA THR A 16 16.85 24.22 -37.52
C THR A 16 15.81 24.61 -36.46
N PRO A 17 14.96 25.64 -36.64
CA PRO A 17 13.99 26.00 -35.59
C PRO A 17 12.82 25.01 -35.53
N VAL A 18 12.33 24.57 -36.69
CA VAL A 18 11.17 23.68 -36.78
C VAL A 18 11.49 22.30 -36.20
N VAL A 19 12.66 21.75 -36.53
CA VAL A 19 13.10 20.46 -35.97
C VAL A 19 13.29 20.53 -34.45
N GLY A 20 13.83 21.63 -33.93
CA GLY A 20 13.97 21.83 -32.49
C GLY A 20 12.62 21.86 -31.75
N ILE A 21 11.63 22.55 -32.33
CA ILE A 21 10.27 22.60 -31.75
C ILE A 21 9.62 21.22 -31.76
N VAL A 22 9.68 20.50 -32.88
CA VAL A 22 9.10 19.15 -32.98
C VAL A 22 9.73 18.20 -31.96
N LEU A 23 11.06 18.28 -31.78
CA LEU A 23 11.77 17.46 -30.80
C LEU A 23 11.31 17.77 -29.36
N ILE A 24 11.23 19.06 -28.99
CA ILE A 24 10.79 19.47 -27.65
C ILE A 24 9.34 19.02 -27.40
N VAL A 25 8.44 19.23 -28.36
CA VAL A 25 7.05 18.80 -28.25
C VAL A 25 6.96 17.29 -28.07
N ALA A 26 7.72 16.51 -28.84
CA ALA A 26 7.74 15.06 -28.71
C ALA A 26 8.20 14.63 -27.31
N ILE A 27 9.26 15.24 -26.77
CA ILE A 27 9.74 14.96 -25.42
C ILE A 27 8.68 15.30 -24.37
N VAL A 28 8.08 16.49 -24.47
CA VAL A 28 7.03 16.94 -23.54
C VAL A 28 5.83 15.99 -23.55
N VAL A 29 5.40 15.53 -24.72
CA VAL A 29 4.29 14.57 -24.84
C VAL A 29 4.62 13.24 -24.17
N VAL A 30 5.84 12.71 -24.37
CA VAL A 30 6.27 11.46 -23.71
C VAL A 30 6.33 11.64 -22.20
N LEU A 31 6.91 12.74 -21.71
CA LEU A 31 6.96 13.03 -20.28
C LEU A 31 5.56 13.17 -19.67
N ALA A 32 4.67 13.92 -20.31
CA ALA A 32 3.29 14.07 -19.85
C ALA A 32 2.55 12.73 -19.78
N ALA A 33 2.74 11.85 -20.76
CA ALA A 33 2.16 10.50 -20.74
C ALA A 33 2.69 9.68 -19.56
N THR A 34 3.99 9.70 -19.30
CA THR A 34 4.58 8.96 -18.16
C THR A 34 4.12 9.48 -16.81
N VAL A 35 4.06 10.80 -16.63
CA VAL A 35 3.59 11.41 -15.39
C VAL A 35 2.10 11.14 -15.17
N SER A 36 1.29 11.14 -16.23
CA SER A 36 -0.14 10.83 -16.14
C SER A 36 -0.36 9.42 -15.61
N VAL A 37 0.35 8.41 -16.15
CA VAL A 37 0.21 7.02 -15.69
C VAL A 37 0.54 6.87 -14.21
N VAL A 38 1.64 7.47 -13.74
CA VAL A 38 2.02 7.43 -12.32
C VAL A 38 0.99 8.14 -11.43
N PHE A 39 0.44 9.27 -11.88
CA PHE A 39 -0.53 10.01 -11.09
C PHE A 39 -1.85 9.25 -10.95
N PHE A 40 -2.34 8.61 -12.02
CA PHE A 40 -3.55 7.80 -11.99
C PHE A 40 -3.41 6.58 -11.09
N ASP A 41 -2.28 5.88 -11.15
CA ASP A 41 -1.98 4.71 -10.32
C ASP A 41 -1.94 5.08 -8.82
N VAL A 42 -1.29 6.19 -8.48
CA VAL A 42 -1.25 6.71 -7.10
C VAL A 42 -2.63 7.16 -6.61
N THR A 43 -3.44 7.79 -7.47
CA THR A 43 -4.81 8.15 -7.07
C THR A 43 -5.69 6.93 -6.85
N ASP A 44 -5.55 5.87 -7.66
CA ASP A 44 -6.35 4.66 -7.48
C ASP A 44 -5.98 3.94 -6.16
N GLU A 45 -4.69 3.91 -5.79
CA GLU A 45 -4.23 3.35 -4.51
C GLU A 45 -4.68 4.18 -3.30
N LEU A 46 -4.90 5.49 -3.47
CA LEU A 46 -5.36 6.40 -2.41
C LEU A 46 -6.89 6.56 -2.33
N THR A 47 -7.64 6.15 -3.36
CA THR A 47 -9.08 6.45 -3.49
C THR A 47 -9.97 5.43 -2.80
N GLU A 48 -9.48 4.25 -2.43
CA GLU A 48 -10.28 3.30 -1.65
C GLU A 48 -9.97 3.48 -0.15
N PRO A 49 -10.75 4.29 0.60
CA PRO A 49 -10.69 4.22 2.05
C PRO A 49 -11.10 2.80 2.44
N GLN A 50 -10.13 1.99 2.85
CA GLN A 50 -10.38 0.69 3.46
C GLN A 50 -11.43 0.90 4.55
N GLU A 51 -12.63 0.32 4.37
CA GLU A 51 -13.70 0.46 5.33
C GLU A 51 -13.18 0.06 6.72
N PRO A 52 -13.30 0.93 7.74
CA PRO A 52 -12.74 0.64 9.05
C PRO A 52 -13.41 -0.59 9.63
N ARG A 53 -12.59 -1.60 9.93
CA ARG A 53 -13.01 -2.81 10.65
C ARG A 53 -13.30 -2.44 12.10
N VAL A 54 -14.52 -2.71 12.57
CA VAL A 54 -14.95 -2.43 13.93
C VAL A 54 -15.19 -3.74 14.66
N PHE A 55 -14.58 -3.85 15.84
CA PHE A 55 -14.83 -4.91 16.79
C PHE A 55 -15.62 -4.35 17.96
N GLY A 56 -16.68 -5.05 18.34
CA GLY A 56 -17.45 -4.78 19.55
C GLY A 56 -16.81 -5.43 20.77
N ASP A 57 -17.64 -6.11 21.57
CA ASP A 57 -17.18 -6.77 22.79
C ASP A 57 -16.17 -7.90 22.52
N ALA A 58 -15.22 -8.03 23.43
CA ALA A 58 -14.24 -9.12 23.49
C ALA A 58 -14.49 -9.98 24.74
N GLU A 59 -14.58 -11.29 24.54
CA GLU A 59 -14.69 -12.29 25.60
C GLU A 59 -13.41 -13.15 25.62
N VAL A 60 -12.78 -13.27 26.78
CA VAL A 60 -11.67 -14.20 27.01
C VAL A 60 -12.14 -15.29 27.95
N VAL A 61 -12.15 -16.53 27.45
CA VAL A 61 -12.48 -17.73 28.22
C VAL A 61 -11.19 -18.42 28.63
N LEU A 62 -11.06 -18.65 29.93
CA LEU A 62 -9.97 -19.43 30.52
C LEU A 62 -10.33 -20.92 30.57
N GLY A 63 -9.33 -21.77 30.33
CA GLY A 63 -9.44 -23.22 30.33
C GLY A 63 -10.13 -23.78 31.57
N ALA A 64 -10.93 -24.83 31.40
CA ALA A 64 -11.69 -25.46 32.48
C ALA A 64 -10.79 -26.28 33.42
N GLU A 65 -9.70 -26.81 32.89
CA GLU A 65 -8.64 -27.58 33.54
C GLU A 65 -7.97 -26.85 34.72
N HIS A 66 -8.12 -25.52 34.80
CA HIS A 66 -7.55 -24.70 35.86
C HIS A 66 -8.57 -24.05 36.80
N ARG A 67 -9.88 -24.33 36.66
CA ARG A 67 -10.90 -23.79 37.60
C ARG A 67 -10.98 -24.55 38.93
N SER A 68 -10.31 -25.70 39.03
CA SER A 68 -9.97 -26.37 40.30
C SER A 68 -9.09 -27.58 40.00
N TRP A 69 -7.76 -27.43 40.05
CA TRP A 69 -6.89 -28.60 40.13
C TRP A 69 -6.66 -28.96 41.61
N ASN A 70 -7.45 -29.91 42.12
CA ASN A 70 -7.34 -30.42 43.50
C ASN A 70 -6.59 -31.76 43.53
N GLY A 71 -5.47 -31.85 42.80
CA GLY A 71 -4.62 -33.05 42.78
C GLY A 71 -3.73 -33.18 44.02
N TRP A 72 -3.38 -34.42 44.37
CA TRP A 72 -2.72 -34.86 45.63
C TRP A 72 -1.45 -34.14 46.11
N ASP A 73 -0.84 -33.27 45.30
CA ASP A 73 0.39 -32.53 45.59
C ASP A 73 0.24 -31.01 45.31
N ALA A 74 -1.00 -30.49 45.32
CA ALA A 74 -1.26 -29.06 45.18
C ALA A 74 -0.54 -28.29 46.29
N ALA A 75 0.60 -27.68 45.95
CA ALA A 75 1.33 -26.80 46.85
C ALA A 75 0.45 -25.59 47.19
N GLU A 76 0.19 -25.37 48.47
CA GLU A 76 -0.51 -24.18 48.93
C GLU A 76 0.26 -22.93 48.46
N GLY A 77 -0.32 -22.19 47.50
CA GLY A 77 0.19 -20.89 47.07
C GLY A 77 0.69 -20.81 45.62
N GLU A 78 0.48 -21.81 44.77
CA GLU A 78 0.63 -21.57 43.32
C GLU A 78 -0.51 -20.67 42.83
N PRO A 79 -0.20 -19.53 42.17
CA PRO A 79 -1.23 -18.67 41.62
C PRO A 79 -1.99 -19.41 40.52
N ASP A 80 -3.28 -19.14 40.38
CA ASP A 80 -4.09 -19.65 39.26
C ASP A 80 -3.39 -19.34 37.94
N ARG A 81 -2.75 -20.35 37.34
CA ARG A 81 -2.15 -20.26 36.01
C ARG A 81 -3.22 -20.65 35.00
N GLY A 82 -4.25 -19.81 34.87
CA GLY A 82 -5.26 -19.98 33.82
C GLY A 82 -4.60 -19.71 32.47
N ASP A 83 -4.53 -20.71 31.62
CA ASP A 83 -4.27 -20.52 30.20
C ASP A 83 -5.54 -20.02 29.51
N VAL A 84 -5.34 -19.30 28.40
CA VAL A 84 -6.43 -18.79 27.57
C VAL A 84 -6.88 -19.90 26.63
N ASP A 85 -8.12 -20.35 26.77
CA ASP A 85 -8.72 -21.40 25.94
C ASP A 85 -9.40 -20.81 24.70
N ALA A 86 -10.16 -19.72 24.86
CA ALA A 86 -10.77 -19.04 23.73
C ALA A 86 -10.75 -17.52 23.89
N VAL A 87 -10.48 -16.83 22.78
CA VAL A 87 -10.73 -15.39 22.64
C VAL A 87 -11.79 -15.21 21.56
N ARG A 88 -12.92 -14.60 21.92
CA ARG A 88 -13.98 -14.24 21.00
C ARG A 88 -14.02 -12.73 20.85
N LEU A 89 -13.96 -12.25 19.61
CA LEU A 89 -14.18 -10.85 19.28
C LEU A 89 -15.42 -10.74 18.40
N THR A 90 -16.33 -9.84 18.76
CA THR A 90 -17.52 -9.58 17.95
C THR A 90 -17.15 -8.70 16.77
N TYR A 91 -17.25 -9.25 15.56
CA TYR A 91 -17.05 -8.46 14.34
C TYR A 91 -18.34 -7.72 13.98
N GLU A 92 -18.31 -6.38 14.02
CA GLU A 92 -19.51 -5.57 13.82
C GLU A 92 -19.62 -5.03 12.40
N GLN A 93 -18.53 -4.53 11.83
CA GLN A 93 -18.54 -3.92 10.49
C GLN A 93 -17.18 -4.02 9.78
N GLY A 94 -17.23 -3.92 8.45
CA GLY A 94 -16.09 -3.77 7.55
C GLY A 94 -15.91 -4.96 6.59
N PRO A 95 -14.80 -5.02 5.84
CA PRO A 95 -14.50 -6.10 4.90
C PRO A 95 -14.13 -7.42 5.60
N THR A 96 -14.50 -8.55 4.98
CA THR A 96 -14.15 -9.89 5.47
C THR A 96 -12.64 -10.08 5.58
N PHE A 97 -12.20 -10.82 6.61
CA PHE A 97 -10.79 -11.17 6.76
C PHE A 97 -10.36 -12.23 5.74
N GLU A 98 -9.21 -12.03 5.11
CA GLU A 98 -8.47 -13.12 4.47
C GLU A 98 -7.72 -13.94 5.53
N GLY A 99 -7.39 -15.19 5.21
CA GLY A 99 -6.87 -16.17 6.18
C GLY A 99 -5.53 -15.79 6.82
N ASP A 100 -4.81 -14.82 6.26
CA ASP A 100 -3.49 -14.36 6.67
C ASP A 100 -3.47 -12.93 7.24
N GLU A 101 -4.62 -12.23 7.29
CA GLU A 101 -4.67 -10.84 7.76
C GLU A 101 -4.61 -10.71 9.30
N ILE A 102 -4.96 -11.77 10.03
CA ILE A 102 -4.89 -11.76 11.49
C ILE A 102 -3.52 -12.29 11.94
N GLY A 103 -2.58 -11.37 12.17
CA GLY A 103 -1.23 -11.71 12.60
C GLY A 103 -1.08 -12.04 14.09
N SER A 104 -1.68 -11.23 14.97
CA SER A 104 -1.58 -11.45 16.42
C SER A 104 -2.70 -10.74 17.19
N ILE A 105 -3.09 -11.31 18.33
CA ILE A 105 -4.01 -10.68 19.29
C ILE A 105 -3.21 -10.35 20.54
N LEU A 106 -3.22 -9.09 20.95
CA LEU A 106 -2.58 -8.64 22.19
C LEU A 106 -3.62 -8.55 23.31
N VAL A 107 -3.45 -9.38 24.33
CA VAL A 107 -4.21 -9.30 25.59
C VAL A 107 -3.34 -8.56 26.62
N ARG A 108 -3.91 -7.56 27.29
CA ARG A 108 -3.24 -6.76 28.33
C ARG A 108 -4.04 -6.79 29.62
#